data_AF-A0A5D0QBU4-F1
#
_entry.id   AF-A0A5D0QBU4-F1
#
_cell.length_a   1.000
_cell.length_b   1.000
_cell.length_c   1.000
_cell.angle_alpha   90.00
_cell.angle_beta   90.00
_cell.angle_gamma   90.00
#
_symmetry.space_group_name_H-M   'P 1'
#
loop_
_entity.id
_entity.type
_entity.pdbx_description
1 polymer ?
#
loop_
_entity_poly.entity_id
_entity_poly.type
_entity_poly.pdbx_seq_one_letter_code
_entity_poly.pdbx_strand_id
1 'polypeptide(L)'
;MPLPPGAIVPVELHQPEPGGATLVGVFQDASGGCLATLTDEHRLMVELAGLPEGTTRVVLAAEVASGSLSGMSGLRCAVGSGLVVLSGAAAGAATPEPVHLLGECYLREEAWWFREIGYGLAGEADLTRALGPEAAGYHLRRSATHSARAVPVPDAAVERERAAPPDPAGRPVRGLLPMASLESARMVGERRVRGPVSLEVAVDLSYSMEQYAGLRTAALRSLGEFACREMADGDLLSSVAFAGRAAVLVPPVEVRRLGQVTDHPQGSVGEGTLLEPAIRLLVKLRGRRPVKPWGCSLMVISDGEFFDDAYRLDPIMQRTGYQDVHLVVPESAERLTTRSHRWHRRATLWRFRDADQLGLIYGTVFATMTGQRLEGR
;
A
#
# COMPACT_ATOMS: atom_id res chain seq x y z
N MET A 1 18.22 -12.52 -0.72
CA MET A 1 18.74 -11.15 -0.87
C MET A 1 18.81 -10.50 0.50
N PRO A 2 19.93 -9.86 0.89
CA PRO A 2 20.00 -9.12 2.14
C PRO A 2 19.02 -7.95 2.12
N LEU A 3 18.36 -7.70 3.25
CA LEU A 3 17.47 -6.59 3.47
C LEU A 3 18.20 -5.51 4.28
N PRO A 4 17.91 -4.21 4.06
CA PRO A 4 18.53 -3.16 4.84
C PRO A 4 18.14 -3.28 6.33
N PRO A 5 19.00 -2.83 7.26
CA PRO A 5 18.65 -2.71 8.66
C PRO A 5 17.35 -1.92 8.83
N GLY A 6 16.42 -2.42 9.66
CA GLY A 6 15.12 -1.77 9.85
C GLY A 6 14.15 -1.88 8.67
N ALA A 7 14.41 -2.77 7.71
CA ALA A 7 13.52 -2.97 6.57
C ALA A 7 12.06 -3.21 7.00
N ILE A 8 11.17 -2.56 6.27
CA ILE A 8 9.74 -2.83 6.30
C ILE A 8 9.40 -3.59 5.01
N VAL A 9 8.81 -4.77 5.18
CA VAL A 9 8.42 -5.65 4.08
C VAL A 9 6.91 -5.51 3.85
N PRO A 10 6.47 -4.64 2.93
CA PRO A 10 5.09 -4.64 2.47
C PRO A 10 4.78 -5.92 1.71
N VAL A 11 3.63 -6.50 2.00
CA VAL A 11 2.99 -7.54 1.20
C VAL A 11 1.62 -7.01 0.81
N GLU A 12 1.37 -6.86 -0.48
CA GLU A 12 0.10 -6.36 -0.98
C GLU A 12 -0.64 -7.44 -1.76
N LEU A 13 -1.93 -7.56 -1.49
CA LEU A 13 -2.85 -8.48 -2.15
C LEU A 13 -3.74 -7.68 -3.09
N HIS A 14 -3.53 -7.86 -4.39
CA HIS A 14 -4.40 -7.25 -5.39
C HIS A 14 -5.45 -8.28 -5.81
N GLN A 15 -6.72 -7.99 -5.50
CA GLN A 15 -7.87 -8.80 -5.90
C GLN A 15 -8.96 -7.92 -6.53
N PRO A 16 -9.69 -8.44 -7.52
CA PRO A 16 -10.82 -7.73 -8.12
C PRO A 16 -12.07 -7.78 -7.24
N GLU A 17 -12.23 -8.80 -6.38
CA GLU A 17 -13.39 -8.96 -5.50
C GLU A 17 -12.95 -9.10 -4.03
N PRO A 18 -13.61 -8.38 -3.09
CA PRO A 18 -13.30 -8.46 -1.68
C PRO A 18 -13.74 -9.80 -1.06
N GLY A 19 -12.92 -10.35 -0.15
CA GLY A 19 -13.30 -11.42 0.78
C GLY A 19 -12.92 -12.85 0.40
N GLY A 20 -12.08 -13.06 -0.63
CA GLY A 20 -11.66 -14.40 -1.07
C GLY A 20 -10.38 -14.90 -0.39
N ALA A 21 -9.34 -14.07 -0.33
CA ALA A 21 -8.06 -14.43 0.25
C ALA A 21 -7.55 -13.44 1.29
N THR A 22 -6.56 -13.91 2.03
CA THR A 22 -5.91 -13.18 3.10
C THR A 22 -4.43 -13.45 3.06
N LEU A 23 -3.66 -12.41 3.31
CA LEU A 23 -2.24 -12.51 3.55
C LEU A 23 -2.00 -12.96 4.99
N VAL A 24 -1.05 -13.87 5.17
CA VAL A 24 -0.64 -14.40 6.47
C VAL A 24 0.86 -14.17 6.63
N GLY A 25 1.26 -13.58 7.75
CA GLY A 25 2.64 -13.47 8.20
C GLY A 25 2.82 -14.29 9.47
N VAL A 26 3.71 -15.28 9.44
CA VAL A 26 4.01 -16.15 10.59
C VAL A 26 5.41 -15.89 11.09
N PHE A 27 5.53 -15.53 12.37
CA PHE A 27 6.79 -15.21 13.03
C PHE A 27 7.29 -16.44 13.77
N GLN A 28 8.47 -16.93 13.42
CA GLN A 28 9.03 -18.19 13.91
C GLN A 28 10.34 -17.97 14.66
N ASP A 29 10.54 -18.75 15.73
CA ASP A 29 11.82 -18.87 16.43
C ASP A 29 12.79 -19.82 15.70
N ALA A 30 14.00 -19.98 16.25
CA ALA A 30 15.03 -20.86 15.69
C ALA A 30 14.65 -22.35 15.64
N SER A 31 13.68 -22.78 16.46
CA SER A 31 13.16 -24.16 16.47
C SER A 31 12.02 -24.37 15.48
N GLY A 32 11.56 -23.31 14.80
CA GLY A 32 10.36 -23.32 13.96
C GLY A 32 9.06 -23.15 14.77
N GLY A 33 9.15 -22.83 16.06
CA GLY A 33 8.01 -22.51 16.90
C GLY A 33 7.35 -21.20 16.45
N CYS A 34 6.03 -21.20 16.33
CA CYS A 34 5.27 -19.98 16.03
C CYS A 34 5.22 -19.08 17.26
N LEU A 35 5.70 -17.86 17.13
CA LEU A 35 5.67 -16.81 18.16
C LEU A 35 4.47 -15.89 18.00
N ALA A 36 4.06 -15.65 16.76
CA ALA A 36 2.92 -14.82 16.42
C ALA A 36 2.41 -15.13 15.00
N THR A 37 1.15 -14.77 14.75
CA THR A 37 0.54 -14.78 13.41
C THR A 37 -0.14 -13.43 13.18
N LEU A 38 0.08 -12.85 12.00
CA LEU A 38 -0.58 -11.63 11.52
C LEU A 38 -1.36 -11.96 10.25
N THR A 39 -2.58 -11.42 10.13
CA THR A 39 -3.43 -11.62 8.95
C THR A 39 -4.05 -10.31 8.48
N ASP A 40 -4.18 -10.14 7.17
CA ASP A 40 -4.84 -8.99 6.55
C ASP A 40 -5.40 -9.34 5.16
N GLU A 41 -6.56 -8.82 4.79
CA GLU A 41 -7.25 -9.14 3.52
C GLU A 41 -6.68 -8.35 2.32
N HIS A 42 -5.85 -7.34 2.58
CA HIS A 42 -5.36 -6.43 1.55
C HIS A 42 -3.84 -6.23 1.64
N ARG A 43 -3.31 -6.06 2.85
CA ARG A 43 -1.91 -5.66 3.02
C ARG A 43 -1.33 -6.07 4.37
N LEU A 44 -0.16 -6.70 4.34
CA LEU A 44 0.69 -6.86 5.52
C LEU A 44 1.87 -5.90 5.47
N MET A 45 2.24 -5.37 6.63
CA MET A 45 3.46 -4.59 6.82
C MET A 45 4.30 -5.25 7.89
N VAL A 46 5.43 -5.84 7.50
CA VAL A 46 6.34 -6.52 8.44
C VAL A 46 7.55 -5.62 8.70
N GLU A 47 7.60 -5.01 9.87
CA GLU A 47 8.72 -4.20 10.34
C GLU A 47 9.76 -5.10 11.06
N LEU A 48 10.88 -5.40 10.38
CA LEU A 48 11.83 -6.41 10.87
C LEU A 48 12.60 -5.99 12.14
N ALA A 49 12.67 -4.69 12.44
CA ALA A 49 13.25 -4.18 13.68
C ALA A 49 12.30 -4.26 14.89
N GLY A 50 11.00 -4.44 14.64
CA GLY A 50 9.95 -4.46 15.67
C GLY A 50 9.34 -5.84 15.90
N LEU A 51 10.03 -6.91 15.49
CA LEU A 51 9.53 -8.28 15.61
C LEU A 51 9.53 -8.75 17.07
N PRO A 52 8.67 -9.72 17.43
CA PRO A 52 8.74 -10.37 18.74
C PRO A 52 10.15 -10.89 19.05
N GLU A 53 10.56 -10.79 20.31
CA GLU A 53 11.85 -11.30 20.77
C GLU A 53 11.99 -12.79 20.43
N GLY A 54 13.16 -13.19 19.93
CA GLY A 54 13.43 -14.56 19.50
C GLY A 54 13.00 -14.89 18.07
N THR A 55 12.36 -13.97 17.34
CA THR A 55 12.01 -14.20 15.92
C THR A 55 13.28 -14.31 15.07
N THR A 56 13.46 -15.44 14.40
CA THR A 56 14.56 -15.67 13.45
C THR A 56 14.08 -15.85 12.01
N ARG A 57 12.77 -16.05 11.82
CA ARG A 57 12.15 -16.24 10.50
C ARG A 57 10.74 -15.67 10.47
N VAL A 58 10.36 -15.08 9.35
CA VAL A 58 9.00 -14.62 9.05
C VAL A 58 8.56 -15.25 7.74
N VAL A 59 7.57 -16.14 7.78
CA VAL A 59 7.02 -16.79 6.58
C VAL A 59 5.81 -15.99 6.10
N LEU A 60 5.78 -15.65 4.82
CA LEU A 60 4.71 -14.89 4.18
C LEU A 60 3.92 -15.82 3.26
N ALA A 61 2.60 -15.83 3.42
CA ALA A 61 1.70 -16.67 2.64
C ALA A 61 0.45 -15.90 2.21
N ALA A 62 -0.21 -16.37 1.16
CA ALA A 62 -1.58 -16.04 0.85
C ALA A 62 -2.44 -17.29 1.07
N GLU A 63 -3.65 -17.13 1.59
CA GLU A 63 -4.60 -18.24 1.80
C GLU A 63 -6.02 -17.88 1.39
N VAL A 64 -6.81 -18.88 1.00
CA VAL A 64 -8.27 -18.83 0.85
C VAL A 64 -8.95 -19.64 1.94
N ALA A 65 -10.14 -19.21 2.36
CA ALA A 65 -10.93 -19.97 3.33
C ALA A 65 -11.52 -21.27 2.74
N SER A 66 -11.72 -21.33 1.44
CA SER A 66 -12.26 -22.52 0.76
C SER A 66 -11.84 -22.56 -0.70
N GLY A 67 -11.67 -23.76 -1.24
CA GLY A 67 -11.28 -23.96 -2.64
C GLY A 67 -9.77 -23.78 -2.86
N SER A 68 -9.40 -23.30 -4.04
CA SER A 68 -8.01 -23.09 -4.44
C SER A 68 -7.70 -21.61 -4.65
N LEU A 69 -6.44 -21.23 -4.45
CA LEU A 69 -5.98 -19.88 -4.82
C LEU A 69 -6.07 -19.64 -6.32
N SER A 70 -5.87 -20.67 -7.15
CA SER A 70 -6.04 -20.60 -8.60
C SER A 70 -7.48 -20.30 -9.04
N GLY A 71 -8.47 -20.56 -8.18
CA GLY A 71 -9.86 -20.21 -8.42
C GLY A 71 -10.14 -18.70 -8.33
N MET A 72 -9.20 -17.93 -7.77
CA MET A 72 -9.36 -16.48 -7.64
C MET A 72 -8.76 -15.76 -8.84
N SER A 73 -9.64 -15.22 -9.68
CA SER A 73 -9.23 -14.41 -10.82
C SER A 73 -8.47 -13.16 -10.37
N GLY A 74 -7.34 -12.89 -11.00
CA GLY A 74 -6.60 -11.63 -10.83
C GLY A 74 -5.79 -11.51 -9.54
N LEU A 75 -5.66 -12.57 -8.74
CA LEU A 75 -4.82 -12.58 -7.55
C LEU A 75 -3.36 -12.25 -7.90
N ARG A 76 -2.82 -11.20 -7.26
CA ARG A 76 -1.39 -10.88 -7.33
C ARG A 76 -0.88 -10.51 -5.94
N CYS A 77 0.31 -10.99 -5.62
CA CYS A 77 1.01 -10.60 -4.41
C CYS A 77 2.30 -9.89 -4.79
N ALA A 78 2.55 -8.72 -4.19
CA ALA A 78 3.83 -8.04 -4.28
C ALA A 78 4.47 -8.03 -2.90
N VAL A 79 5.69 -8.55 -2.79
CA VAL A 79 6.54 -8.42 -1.60
C VAL A 79 7.59 -7.37 -1.89
N GLY A 80 7.73 -6.34 -1.05
CA GLY A 80 8.65 -5.23 -1.27
C GLY A 80 9.61 -4.96 -0.12
N SER A 81 10.57 -4.06 -0.33
CA SER A 81 11.35 -3.37 0.71
C SER A 81 11.71 -1.98 0.18
N GLY A 82 11.12 -0.94 0.79
CA GLY A 82 11.18 0.41 0.24
C GLY A 82 10.55 0.47 -1.16
N LEU A 83 11.33 0.88 -2.17
CA LEU A 83 10.91 0.91 -3.58
C LEU A 83 11.22 -0.37 -4.37
N VAL A 84 11.87 -1.36 -3.74
CA VAL A 84 12.29 -2.59 -4.42
C VAL A 84 11.21 -3.64 -4.28
N VAL A 85 10.71 -4.17 -5.40
CA VAL A 85 9.88 -5.38 -5.42
C VAL A 85 10.81 -6.59 -5.24
N LEU A 86 10.70 -7.27 -4.10
CA LEU A 86 11.47 -8.45 -3.72
C LEU A 86 10.97 -9.72 -4.43
N SER A 87 9.65 -9.84 -4.58
CA SER A 87 8.96 -10.87 -5.38
C SER A 87 7.64 -10.29 -5.89
N GLY A 88 7.33 -10.57 -7.15
CA GLY A 88 6.16 -10.04 -7.87
C GLY A 88 5.55 -11.07 -8.82
N ALA A 89 5.52 -12.33 -8.41
CA ALA A 89 4.85 -13.37 -9.18
C ALA A 89 3.32 -13.25 -9.04
N ALA A 90 2.58 -13.84 -9.98
CA ALA A 90 1.16 -14.15 -9.84
C ALA A 90 0.99 -15.25 -8.77
N ALA A 91 1.44 -14.97 -7.56
CA ALA A 91 1.56 -15.92 -6.47
C ALA A 91 0.18 -16.47 -6.17
N GLY A 92 0.02 -17.78 -6.35
CA GLY A 92 -1.26 -18.48 -6.20
C GLY A 92 -2.09 -18.69 -7.47
N ALA A 93 -1.85 -17.96 -8.58
CA ALA A 93 -2.72 -18.04 -9.77
C ALA A 93 -2.73 -19.44 -10.42
N ALA A 94 -1.64 -20.19 -10.29
CA ALA A 94 -1.53 -21.58 -10.76
C ALA A 94 -1.57 -22.61 -9.62
N THR A 95 -1.82 -22.18 -8.38
CA THR A 95 -1.72 -23.03 -7.19
C THR A 95 -3.08 -23.63 -6.87
N PRO A 96 -3.27 -24.95 -7.06
CA PRO A 96 -4.51 -25.62 -6.69
C PRO A 96 -4.71 -25.72 -5.18
N GLU A 97 -3.68 -25.45 -4.38
CA GLU A 97 -3.73 -25.49 -2.93
C GLU A 97 -4.42 -24.25 -2.32
N PRO A 98 -5.02 -24.40 -1.11
CA PRO A 98 -5.69 -23.31 -0.42
C PRO A 98 -4.71 -22.28 0.18
N VAL A 99 -3.42 -22.62 0.29
CA VAL A 99 -2.36 -21.76 0.84
C VAL A 99 -1.17 -21.76 -0.09
N HIS A 100 -0.58 -20.60 -0.36
CA HIS A 100 0.61 -20.42 -1.18
C HIS A 100 1.67 -19.62 -0.44
N LEU A 101 2.88 -20.17 -0.33
CA LEU A 101 4.01 -19.50 0.29
C LEU A 101 4.62 -18.49 -0.68
N LEU A 102 4.55 -17.21 -0.33
CA LEU A 102 5.10 -16.11 -1.11
C LEU A 102 6.62 -16.06 -0.99
N GLY A 103 7.10 -16.17 0.24
CA GLY A 103 8.52 -16.04 0.56
C GLY A 103 8.73 -16.07 2.07
N GLU A 104 9.97 -15.87 2.48
CA GLU A 104 10.32 -15.71 3.87
C GLU A 104 11.42 -14.67 4.07
N CYS A 105 11.34 -13.97 5.20
CA CYS A 105 12.45 -13.22 5.75
C CYS A 105 13.14 -14.11 6.81
N TYR A 106 14.46 -14.21 6.81
CA TYR A 106 15.19 -15.00 7.80
C TYR A 106 16.46 -14.27 8.25
N LEU A 107 16.82 -14.43 9.51
CA LEU A 107 18.00 -13.82 10.11
C LEU A 107 19.23 -14.70 9.82
N ARG A 108 20.28 -14.10 9.26
CA ARG A 108 21.56 -14.75 9.01
C ARG A 108 22.68 -13.76 9.28
N GLU A 109 23.61 -14.14 10.17
CA GLU A 109 24.78 -13.30 10.52
C GLU A 109 24.34 -11.88 10.93
N GLU A 110 23.32 -11.79 11.80
CA GLU A 110 22.71 -10.54 12.30
C GLU A 110 22.02 -9.66 11.25
N ALA A 111 21.98 -10.09 9.99
CA ALA A 111 21.27 -9.41 8.91
C ALA A 111 19.99 -10.17 8.51
N TRP A 112 18.95 -9.44 8.14
CA TRP A 112 17.75 -10.03 7.58
C TRP A 112 17.93 -10.30 6.09
N TRP A 113 17.41 -11.45 5.63
CA TRP A 113 17.45 -11.86 4.25
C TRP A 113 16.06 -12.24 3.78
N PHE A 114 15.71 -11.89 2.55
CA PHE A 114 14.52 -12.38 1.87
C PHE A 114 14.86 -13.51 0.89
N ARG A 115 14.05 -14.56 0.86
CA ARG A 115 14.02 -15.51 -0.26
C ARG A 115 12.58 -15.78 -0.69
N GLU A 116 12.38 -15.86 -2.00
CA GLU A 116 11.14 -16.33 -2.60
C GLU A 116 10.99 -17.85 -2.40
N ILE A 117 9.76 -18.32 -2.19
CA ILE A 117 9.45 -19.74 -1.97
C ILE A 117 8.59 -20.28 -3.12
N GLY A 118 7.39 -19.74 -3.33
CA GLY A 118 6.58 -19.94 -4.53
C GLY A 118 5.88 -21.30 -4.69
N TYR A 119 5.54 -22.01 -3.60
CA TYR A 119 4.80 -23.28 -3.69
C TYR A 119 3.57 -23.35 -2.76
N GLY A 120 2.61 -24.21 -3.12
CA GLY A 120 1.35 -24.41 -2.40
C GLY A 120 1.46 -25.43 -1.26
N LEU A 121 0.62 -25.27 -0.23
CA LEU A 121 0.51 -26.20 0.90
C LEU A 121 -0.89 -26.80 0.95
N ALA A 122 -0.96 -28.13 0.88
CA ALA A 122 -2.21 -28.87 0.98
C ALA A 122 -2.32 -29.56 2.34
N GLY A 123 -3.45 -29.35 3.02
CA GLY A 123 -3.78 -30.09 4.24
C GLY A 123 -2.97 -29.69 5.48
N GLU A 124 -3.43 -30.20 6.62
CA GLU A 124 -2.96 -29.78 7.95
C GLU A 124 -1.49 -30.12 8.22
N ALA A 125 -1.02 -31.29 7.77
CA ALA A 125 0.35 -31.73 8.04
C ALA A 125 1.39 -30.84 7.36
N ASP A 126 1.13 -30.40 6.13
CA ASP A 126 2.03 -29.53 5.38
C ASP A 126 2.00 -28.09 5.91
N LEU A 127 0.81 -27.59 6.26
CA LEU A 127 0.65 -26.32 6.95
C LEU A 127 1.39 -26.31 8.28
N THR A 128 1.21 -27.35 9.11
CA THR A 128 1.88 -27.46 10.41
C THR A 128 3.39 -27.49 10.26
N ARG A 129 3.91 -28.20 9.26
CA ARG A 129 5.35 -28.27 9.02
C ARG A 129 5.95 -26.94 8.56
N ALA A 130 5.25 -26.22 7.68
CA ALA A 130 5.77 -25.00 7.08
C ALA A 130 5.52 -23.75 7.94
N LEU A 131 4.32 -23.64 8.51
CA LEU A 131 3.80 -22.47 9.22
C LEU A 131 3.66 -22.69 10.72
N GLY A 132 3.81 -23.92 11.22
CA GLY A 132 3.57 -24.25 12.62
C GLY A 132 2.10 -24.57 12.93
N PRO A 133 1.85 -25.24 14.08
CA PRO A 133 0.52 -25.75 14.44
C PRO A 133 -0.52 -24.64 14.66
N GLU A 134 -0.09 -23.47 15.15
CA GLU A 134 -1.00 -22.35 15.42
C GLU A 134 -1.59 -21.77 14.12
N ALA A 135 -0.74 -21.51 13.12
CA ALA A 135 -1.15 -21.01 11.82
C ALA A 135 -1.99 -22.05 11.06
N ALA A 136 -1.63 -23.34 11.14
CA ALA A 136 -2.44 -24.43 10.60
C ALA A 136 -3.83 -24.48 11.27
N GLY A 137 -3.89 -24.39 12.59
CA GLY A 137 -5.14 -24.35 13.34
C GLY A 137 -6.00 -23.12 13.03
N TYR A 138 -5.38 -21.96 12.79
CA TYR A 138 -6.08 -20.76 12.32
C TYR A 138 -6.75 -21.01 10.96
N HIS A 139 -6.00 -21.53 9.98
CA HIS A 139 -6.52 -21.86 8.66
C HIS A 139 -7.72 -22.81 8.77
N LEU A 140 -7.58 -23.92 9.52
CA LEU A 140 -8.65 -24.91 9.69
C LEU A 140 -9.93 -24.32 10.30
N ARG A 141 -9.80 -23.48 11.35
CA ARG A 141 -10.97 -22.81 11.96
C ARG A 141 -11.66 -21.88 10.98
N ARG A 142 -10.89 -21.15 10.18
CA ARG A 142 -11.42 -20.25 9.15
C ARG A 142 -12.16 -21.04 8.07
N SER A 143 -11.56 -22.11 7.57
CA SER A 143 -12.16 -22.98 6.55
C SER A 143 -13.44 -23.65 7.04
N ALA A 144 -13.48 -24.08 8.31
CA ALA A 144 -14.69 -24.60 8.94
C ALA A 144 -15.80 -23.53 9.04
N THR A 145 -15.45 -22.31 9.44
CA THR A 145 -16.40 -21.19 9.55
C THR A 145 -17.01 -20.83 8.18
N HIS A 146 -16.19 -20.82 7.13
CA HIS A 146 -16.66 -20.55 5.77
C HIS A 146 -17.59 -21.67 5.27
N SER A 147 -17.21 -22.93 5.51
CA SER A 147 -18.01 -24.10 5.14
C SER A 147 -19.38 -24.11 5.86
N ALA A 148 -19.44 -23.71 7.13
CA ALA A 148 -20.69 -23.62 7.88
C ALA A 148 -21.63 -22.52 7.39
N ARG A 149 -21.09 -21.45 6.79
CA ARG A 149 -21.87 -20.33 6.25
C ARG A 149 -22.45 -20.61 4.86
N ALA A 150 -21.85 -21.53 4.12
CA ALA A 150 -22.37 -22.04 2.86
C ALA A 150 -23.55 -23.00 3.11
N VAL A 151 -24.64 -22.51 3.71
CA VAL A 151 -25.92 -23.23 3.73
C VAL A 151 -26.41 -23.28 2.27
N PRO A 152 -26.73 -24.46 1.72
CA PRO A 152 -27.20 -24.56 0.35
C PRO A 152 -28.53 -23.80 0.24
N VAL A 153 -28.55 -22.75 -0.57
CA VAL A 153 -29.79 -22.23 -1.13
C VAL A 153 -30.31 -23.36 -2.03
N PRO A 154 -31.56 -23.87 -1.86
CA PRO A 154 -32.10 -24.92 -2.70
C PRO A 154 -31.98 -24.55 -4.18
N ASP A 155 -31.37 -25.43 -4.96
CA ASP A 155 -31.08 -25.30 -6.39
C ASP A 155 -32.32 -24.85 -7.19
N ALA A 156 -32.28 -23.61 -7.69
CA ALA A 156 -33.02 -23.26 -8.89
C ALA A 156 -32.08 -23.47 -10.08
N ALA A 157 -32.30 -24.58 -10.79
CA ALA A 157 -31.54 -24.99 -11.96
C ALA A 157 -31.41 -23.85 -13.00
N VAL A 158 -30.18 -23.33 -13.16
CA VAL A 158 -29.80 -22.54 -14.33
C VAL A 158 -28.44 -23.05 -14.80
N GLU A 159 -28.48 -24.03 -15.71
CA GLU A 159 -27.36 -24.36 -16.58
C GLU A 159 -27.00 -23.14 -17.44
N ARG A 160 -25.84 -22.54 -17.17
CA ARG A 160 -25.12 -21.73 -18.17
C ARG A 160 -23.65 -22.08 -18.13
N GLU A 161 -23.30 -23.06 -18.96
CA GLU A 161 -21.95 -23.34 -19.39
C GLU A 161 -21.39 -22.10 -20.10
N ARG A 162 -20.43 -21.41 -19.47
CA ARG A 162 -19.76 -20.23 -20.02
C ARG A 162 -18.32 -20.62 -20.33
N ALA A 163 -17.99 -20.69 -21.61
CA ALA A 163 -16.65 -21.00 -22.10
C ALA A 163 -15.62 -20.00 -21.53
N ALA A 164 -14.52 -20.53 -20.99
CA ALA A 164 -13.41 -19.76 -20.46
C ALA A 164 -12.63 -19.05 -21.60
N PRO A 165 -12.25 -17.77 -21.44
CA PRO A 165 -11.35 -17.11 -22.38
C PRO A 165 -9.93 -17.69 -22.29
N PRO A 166 -9.15 -17.65 -23.40
CA PRO A 166 -7.79 -18.18 -23.43
C PRO A 166 -6.83 -17.40 -22.52
N ASP A 167 -6.00 -18.17 -21.82
CA ASP A 167 -4.99 -17.74 -20.85
C ASP A 167 -3.85 -16.93 -21.52
N PRO A 168 -3.62 -15.66 -21.13
CA PRO A 168 -2.46 -14.92 -21.61
C PRO A 168 -1.21 -15.39 -20.86
N ALA A 169 -0.45 -16.28 -21.51
CA ALA A 169 0.83 -16.81 -21.07
C ALA A 169 1.68 -15.79 -20.28
N GLY A 170 1.87 -16.07 -18.99
CA GLY A 170 2.68 -15.27 -18.07
C GLY A 170 4.14 -15.24 -18.50
N ARG A 171 4.57 -14.11 -19.07
CA ARG A 171 6.00 -13.79 -19.20
C ARG A 171 6.56 -13.42 -17.81
N PRO A 172 7.72 -13.97 -17.41
CA PRO A 172 8.40 -13.54 -16.19
C PRO A 172 8.75 -12.05 -16.28
N VAL A 173 8.38 -11.29 -15.24
CA VAL A 173 8.74 -9.88 -15.10
C VAL A 173 10.26 -9.82 -14.90
N ARG A 174 10.98 -9.41 -15.94
CA ARG A 174 12.43 -9.12 -15.83
C ARG A 174 12.62 -8.03 -14.78
N GLY A 175 13.60 -8.26 -13.89
CA GLY A 175 13.87 -7.43 -12.72
C GLY A 175 13.81 -5.94 -13.00
N LEU A 176 12.92 -5.26 -12.25
CA LEU A 176 12.85 -3.81 -12.22
C LEU A 176 14.17 -3.29 -11.67
N LEU A 177 14.97 -2.65 -12.54
CA LEU A 177 16.08 -1.82 -12.09
C LEU A 177 15.51 -0.77 -11.12
N PRO A 178 16.21 -0.48 -10.00
CA PRO A 178 15.76 0.56 -9.09
C PRO A 178 15.64 1.89 -9.85
N MET A 179 14.43 2.43 -9.95
CA MET A 179 14.20 3.74 -10.57
C MET A 179 14.87 4.80 -9.71
N ALA A 180 15.70 5.65 -10.32
CA ALA A 180 16.40 6.70 -9.61
C ALA A 180 15.51 7.92 -9.34
N SER A 181 14.64 8.29 -10.29
CA SER A 181 13.80 9.50 -10.22
C SER A 181 12.60 9.43 -11.19
N LEU A 182 11.66 10.37 -11.10
CA LEU A 182 10.56 10.48 -12.07
C LEU A 182 11.03 10.86 -13.49
N GLU A 183 12.23 11.44 -13.65
CA GLU A 183 12.78 11.74 -14.97
C GLU A 183 13.01 10.47 -15.79
N SER A 184 13.48 9.42 -15.11
CA SER A 184 13.74 8.09 -15.69
C SER A 184 12.55 7.13 -15.58
N ALA A 185 11.40 7.59 -15.09
CA ALA A 185 10.19 6.79 -14.93
C ALA A 185 9.16 7.01 -16.05
N ARG A 186 8.28 6.03 -16.26
CA ARG A 186 7.11 6.11 -17.13
C ARG A 186 5.93 5.31 -16.56
N MET A 187 4.73 5.66 -16.99
CA MET A 187 3.51 4.92 -16.67
C MET A 187 3.32 3.78 -17.68
N VAL A 188 3.19 2.55 -17.19
CA VAL A 188 3.04 1.35 -18.02
C VAL A 188 1.74 0.62 -17.68
N GLY A 189 1.09 0.07 -18.70
CA GLY A 189 -0.17 -0.65 -18.59
C GLY A 189 -1.37 0.20 -19.00
N GLU A 190 -2.50 -0.47 -19.21
CA GLU A 190 -3.76 0.18 -19.56
C GLU A 190 -4.31 0.95 -18.35
N ARG A 191 -4.69 2.21 -18.57
CA ARG A 191 -5.42 3.00 -17.59
C ARG A 191 -6.81 2.41 -17.38
N ARG A 192 -7.11 2.01 -16.15
CA ARG A 192 -8.37 1.32 -15.80
C ARG A 192 -9.52 2.27 -15.45
N VAL A 193 -9.20 3.51 -15.10
CA VAL A 193 -10.19 4.54 -14.75
C VAL A 193 -10.59 5.35 -15.99
N ARG A 194 -11.90 5.57 -16.16
CA ARG A 194 -12.46 6.26 -17.34
C ARG A 194 -12.53 7.79 -17.21
N GLY A 195 -12.15 8.33 -16.05
CA GLY A 195 -12.22 9.76 -15.77
C GLY A 195 -10.98 10.27 -15.04
N PRO A 196 -10.98 11.58 -14.69
CA PRO A 196 -9.87 12.18 -13.96
C PRO A 196 -9.76 11.59 -12.57
N VAL A 197 -8.54 11.40 -12.08
CA VAL A 197 -8.27 11.10 -10.67
C VAL A 197 -7.85 12.36 -9.92
N SER A 198 -8.00 12.38 -8.60
CA SER A 198 -7.57 13.53 -7.79
C SER A 198 -6.69 13.10 -6.62
N LEU A 199 -5.42 13.51 -6.67
CA LEU A 199 -4.53 13.38 -5.53
C LEU A 199 -4.69 14.61 -4.61
N GLU A 200 -5.00 14.36 -3.35
CA GLU A 200 -5.10 15.38 -2.32
C GLU A 200 -3.93 15.22 -1.34
N VAL A 201 -3.15 16.28 -1.15
CA VAL A 201 -1.94 16.27 -0.36
C VAL A 201 -2.13 17.14 0.88
N ALA A 202 -1.85 16.59 2.06
CA ALA A 202 -1.72 17.32 3.31
C ALA A 202 -0.24 17.35 3.68
N VAL A 203 0.35 18.54 3.72
CA VAL A 203 1.78 18.76 4.00
C VAL A 203 1.93 19.34 5.39
N ASP A 204 2.60 18.61 6.25
CA ASP A 204 2.97 19.07 7.58
C ASP A 204 4.07 20.13 7.48
N LEU A 205 3.80 21.31 8.02
CA LEU A 205 4.73 22.43 8.14
C LEU A 205 5.00 22.78 9.61
N SER A 206 4.82 21.82 10.52
CA SER A 206 5.34 21.94 11.87
C SER A 206 6.87 22.08 11.87
N TYR A 207 7.43 22.53 12.99
CA TYR A 207 8.86 22.87 13.11
C TYR A 207 9.79 21.70 12.73
N SER A 208 9.44 20.46 13.09
CA SER A 208 10.23 19.26 12.73
C SER A 208 10.28 19.00 11.22
N MET A 209 9.29 19.53 10.48
CA MET A 209 9.13 19.34 9.05
C MET A 209 9.67 20.49 8.18
N GLU A 210 10.16 21.58 8.78
CA GLU A 210 10.71 22.75 8.08
C GLU A 210 11.92 22.38 7.19
N GLN A 211 12.82 21.53 7.70
CA GLN A 211 14.04 21.12 6.99
C GLN A 211 13.78 20.39 5.66
N TYR A 212 12.57 19.88 5.43
CA TYR A 212 12.22 19.14 4.21
C TYR A 212 11.56 20.02 3.13
N ALA A 213 11.40 21.33 3.36
CA ALA A 213 10.78 22.26 2.40
C ALA A 213 11.43 22.24 1.01
N GLY A 214 12.76 22.19 0.97
CA GLY A 214 13.53 22.09 -0.27
C GLY A 214 13.24 20.80 -1.04
N LEU A 215 13.14 19.66 -0.33
CA LEU A 215 12.84 18.36 -0.94
C LEU A 215 11.42 18.33 -1.51
N ARG A 216 10.44 18.87 -0.78
CA ARG A 216 9.04 18.97 -1.26
C ARG A 216 8.92 19.79 -2.53
N THR A 217 9.58 20.95 -2.56
CA THR A 217 9.57 21.85 -3.73
C THR A 217 10.21 21.17 -4.95
N ALA A 218 11.34 20.49 -4.76
CA ALA A 218 12.01 19.75 -5.83
C ALA A 218 11.17 18.56 -6.33
N ALA A 219 10.55 17.80 -5.44
CA ALA A 219 9.68 16.68 -5.80
C ALA A 219 8.45 17.12 -6.60
N LEU A 220 7.81 18.24 -6.20
CA LEU A 220 6.65 18.79 -6.91
C LEU A 220 7.03 19.33 -8.30
N ARG A 221 8.23 19.90 -8.45
CA ARG A 221 8.75 20.28 -9.77
C ARG A 221 8.94 19.05 -10.67
N SER A 222 9.59 18.01 -10.15
CA SER A 222 9.79 16.74 -10.86
C SER A 222 8.45 16.10 -11.25
N LEU A 223 7.46 16.16 -10.36
CA LEU A 223 6.10 15.71 -10.65
C LEU A 223 5.45 16.49 -11.79
N GLY A 224 5.58 17.82 -11.84
CA GLY A 224 5.04 18.64 -12.93
C GLY A 224 5.61 18.24 -14.30
N GLU A 225 6.92 18.04 -14.38
CA GLU A 225 7.60 17.59 -15.60
C GLU A 225 7.17 16.19 -16.04
N PHE A 226 7.07 15.26 -15.08
CA PHE A 226 6.56 13.92 -15.31
C PHE A 226 5.10 13.95 -15.78
N ALA A 227 4.27 14.76 -15.13
CA ALA A 227 2.86 14.87 -15.43
C ALA A 227 2.58 15.36 -16.85
N CYS A 228 3.35 16.33 -17.34
CA CYS A 228 3.26 16.79 -18.73
C CYS A 228 3.40 15.65 -19.74
N ARG A 229 4.23 14.64 -19.43
CA ARG A 229 4.53 13.49 -20.30
C ARG A 229 3.56 12.33 -20.11
N GLU A 230 3.19 12.01 -18.87
CA GLU A 230 2.60 10.71 -18.52
C GLU A 230 1.14 10.79 -18.04
N MET A 231 0.65 11.96 -17.59
CA MET A 231 -0.68 12.06 -16.98
C MET A 231 -1.76 12.40 -18.01
N ALA A 232 -2.99 11.94 -17.76
CA ALA A 232 -4.14 12.27 -18.58
C ALA A 232 -4.62 13.71 -18.32
N ASP A 233 -5.32 14.29 -19.29
CA ASP A 233 -5.97 15.58 -19.09
C ASP A 233 -7.04 15.48 -18.00
N GLY A 234 -7.13 16.52 -17.19
CA GLY A 234 -8.09 16.59 -16.09
C GLY A 234 -7.66 15.88 -14.80
N ASP A 235 -6.58 15.08 -14.78
CA ASP A 235 -6.04 14.53 -13.53
C ASP A 235 -5.64 15.69 -12.60
N LEU A 236 -6.12 15.67 -11.35
CA LEU A 236 -6.05 16.80 -10.44
C LEU A 236 -5.03 16.58 -9.31
N LEU A 237 -4.40 17.66 -8.90
CA LEU A 237 -3.68 17.75 -7.63
C LEU A 237 -4.26 18.90 -6.81
N SER A 238 -4.44 18.68 -5.50
CA SER A 238 -4.72 19.73 -4.51
C SER A 238 -3.77 19.54 -3.35
N SER A 239 -3.19 20.61 -2.83
CA SER A 239 -2.28 20.53 -1.68
C SER A 239 -2.63 21.58 -0.64
N VAL A 240 -2.64 21.18 0.63
CA VAL A 240 -2.80 22.06 1.78
C VAL A 240 -1.63 21.86 2.72
N ALA A 241 -1.14 22.95 3.29
CA ALA A 241 -0.24 22.92 4.43
C ALA A 241 -1.06 22.77 5.71
N PHE A 242 -0.51 22.12 6.72
CA PHE A 242 -1.08 22.10 8.05
C PHE A 242 -0.02 22.14 9.16
N ALA A 243 -0.46 22.65 10.31
CA ALA A 243 0.19 22.58 11.61
C ALA A 243 -0.95 22.62 12.65
N GLY A 244 -1.14 23.70 13.41
CA GLY A 244 -2.34 23.91 14.23
C GLY A 244 -3.60 24.29 13.44
N ARG A 245 -3.43 24.77 12.22
CA ARG A 245 -4.46 25.16 11.24
C ARG A 245 -4.04 24.65 9.87
N ALA A 246 -4.92 24.82 8.87
CA ALA A 246 -4.60 24.48 7.49
C ALA A 246 -4.74 25.68 6.56
N ALA A 247 -3.88 25.72 5.54
CA ALA A 247 -3.87 26.74 4.51
C ALA A 247 -3.61 26.10 3.14
N VAL A 248 -4.10 26.73 2.06
CA VAL A 248 -3.92 26.20 0.71
C VAL A 248 -2.49 26.43 0.26
N LEU A 249 -1.82 25.38 -0.20
CA LEU A 249 -0.54 25.45 -0.92
C LEU A 249 -0.80 25.46 -2.43
N VAL A 250 -1.59 24.49 -2.90
CA VAL A 250 -1.96 24.35 -4.31
C VAL A 250 -3.47 24.17 -4.38
N PRO A 251 -4.23 25.14 -4.95
CA PRO A 251 -5.65 24.93 -5.20
C PRO A 251 -5.84 23.78 -6.19
N PRO A 252 -7.05 23.19 -6.31
CA PRO A 252 -7.29 22.13 -7.28
C PRO A 252 -6.89 22.56 -8.69
N VAL A 253 -5.88 21.90 -9.25
CA VAL A 253 -5.30 22.20 -10.55
C VAL A 253 -5.07 20.90 -11.32
N GLU A 254 -5.15 20.95 -12.65
CA GLU A 254 -4.68 19.86 -13.49
C GLU A 254 -3.19 19.63 -13.25
N VAL A 255 -2.80 18.40 -12.95
CA VAL A 255 -1.42 18.06 -12.59
C VAL A 255 -0.43 18.35 -13.73
N ARG A 256 -0.88 18.28 -14.99
CA ARG A 256 -0.10 18.69 -16.17
C ARG A 256 0.16 20.20 -16.25
N ARG A 257 -0.65 20.99 -15.54
CA ARG A 257 -0.53 22.44 -15.43
C ARG A 257 0.03 22.86 -14.08
N LEU A 258 0.64 21.92 -13.35
CA LEU A 258 1.31 22.21 -12.09
C LEU A 258 2.48 23.15 -12.41
N GLY A 259 2.25 24.44 -12.19
CA GLY A 259 3.22 25.50 -12.46
C GLY A 259 4.31 25.56 -11.39
N GLN A 260 4.86 26.75 -11.15
CA GLN A 260 5.74 26.96 -10.02
C GLN A 260 4.95 26.76 -8.72
N VAL A 261 5.15 25.62 -8.08
CA VAL A 261 4.60 25.34 -6.75
C VAL A 261 5.53 25.90 -5.70
N THR A 262 4.96 26.65 -4.77
CA THR A 262 5.66 27.16 -3.60
C THR A 262 5.30 26.31 -2.39
N ASP A 263 6.25 26.10 -1.49
CA ASP A 263 5.99 25.53 -0.16
C ASP A 263 5.50 26.59 0.85
N HIS A 264 5.13 27.77 0.35
CA HIS A 264 4.62 28.88 1.15
C HIS A 264 3.09 28.93 1.10
N PRO A 265 2.38 28.57 2.18
CA PRO A 265 0.93 28.61 2.20
C PRO A 265 0.39 30.04 2.13
N GLN A 266 -0.83 30.17 1.60
CA GLN A 266 -1.61 31.42 1.64
C GLN A 266 -2.15 31.70 3.06
N GLY A 267 -1.25 31.98 4.00
CA GLY A 267 -1.55 32.27 5.40
C GLY A 267 -0.74 31.42 6.38
N SER A 268 -0.72 31.84 7.65
CA SER A 268 -0.05 31.07 8.72
C SER A 268 -0.85 29.81 9.08
N VAL A 269 -0.14 28.70 9.24
CA VAL A 269 -0.70 27.43 9.71
C VAL A 269 -0.62 27.26 11.23
N GLY A 270 -0.03 28.21 11.96
CA GLY A 270 0.14 28.13 13.42
C GLY A 270 1.11 27.04 13.88
N GLU A 271 0.99 26.62 15.15
CA GLU A 271 1.88 25.64 15.79
C GLU A 271 1.15 24.31 16.06
N GLY A 272 1.93 23.24 16.27
CA GLY A 272 1.44 21.87 16.48
C GLY A 272 1.26 21.09 15.18
N THR A 273 0.73 19.88 15.29
CA THR A 273 0.58 18.95 14.14
C THR A 273 -0.81 18.33 14.17
N LEU A 274 -1.79 19.08 13.68
CA LEU A 274 -3.21 18.69 13.62
C LEU A 274 -3.63 18.47 12.16
N LEU A 275 -3.92 17.23 11.81
CA LEU A 275 -4.36 16.82 10.49
C LEU A 275 -5.84 17.15 10.23
N GLU A 276 -6.71 17.16 11.24
CA GLU A 276 -8.15 17.44 11.11
C GLU A 276 -8.43 18.73 10.30
N PRO A 277 -7.81 19.89 10.59
CA PRO A 277 -7.95 21.11 9.80
C PRO A 277 -7.63 20.91 8.30
N ALA A 278 -6.59 20.14 7.99
CA ALA A 278 -6.15 19.88 6.62
C ALA A 278 -7.22 19.11 5.85
N ILE A 279 -7.74 18.03 6.45
CA ILE A 279 -8.78 17.19 5.82
C ILE A 279 -10.06 18.00 5.58
N ARG A 280 -10.47 18.83 6.53
CA ARG A 280 -11.64 19.71 6.36
C ARG A 280 -11.44 20.70 5.22
N LEU A 281 -10.25 21.29 5.10
CA LEU A 281 -9.95 22.23 4.02
C LEU A 281 -9.93 21.53 2.66
N LEU A 282 -9.31 20.35 2.56
CA LEU A 282 -9.30 19.55 1.34
C LEU A 282 -10.72 19.19 0.89
N VAL A 283 -11.58 18.70 1.79
CA VAL A 283 -13.00 18.41 1.50
C VAL A 283 -13.73 19.66 0.99
N LYS A 284 -13.48 20.83 1.59
CA LYS A 284 -14.05 22.10 1.11
C LYS A 284 -13.57 22.46 -0.30
N LEU A 285 -12.30 22.22 -0.61
CA LEU A 285 -11.74 22.47 -1.95
C LEU A 285 -12.34 21.55 -3.02
N ARG A 286 -12.77 20.33 -2.68
CA ARG A 286 -13.42 19.42 -3.64
C ARG A 286 -14.66 20.02 -4.29
N GLY A 287 -15.46 20.75 -3.51
CA GLY A 287 -16.68 21.41 -3.99
C GLY A 287 -16.42 22.54 -4.99
N ARG A 288 -15.16 22.93 -5.20
CA ARG A 288 -14.75 23.97 -6.16
C ARG A 288 -14.12 23.41 -7.42
N ARG A 289 -14.09 22.09 -7.58
CA ARG A 289 -13.47 21.45 -8.75
C ARG A 289 -14.31 21.66 -10.01
N PRO A 290 -13.66 21.82 -11.18
CA PRO A 290 -14.37 21.92 -12.45
C PRO A 290 -15.03 20.59 -12.83
N VAL A 291 -14.46 19.46 -12.41
CA VAL A 291 -14.93 18.11 -12.73
C VAL A 291 -14.88 17.22 -11.48
N LYS A 292 -15.90 16.36 -11.31
CA LYS A 292 -15.90 15.35 -10.26
C LYS A 292 -14.93 14.23 -10.63
N PRO A 293 -13.89 13.95 -9.83
CA PRO A 293 -12.95 12.87 -10.11
C PRO A 293 -13.60 11.50 -9.93
N TRP A 294 -13.10 10.52 -10.67
CA TRP A 294 -13.46 9.10 -10.56
C TRP A 294 -13.04 8.51 -9.20
N GLY A 295 -11.89 8.94 -8.70
CA GLY A 295 -11.31 8.50 -7.44
C GLY A 295 -10.53 9.63 -6.76
N CYS A 296 -10.41 9.55 -5.43
CA CYS A 296 -9.62 10.48 -4.62
C CYS A 296 -8.77 9.68 -3.64
N SER A 297 -7.47 9.99 -3.61
CA SER A 297 -6.54 9.43 -2.64
C SER A 297 -5.93 10.56 -1.82
N LEU A 298 -5.64 10.28 -0.56
CA LEU A 298 -4.98 11.22 0.34
C LEU A 298 -3.51 10.84 0.48
N MET A 299 -2.63 11.82 0.35
CA MET A 299 -1.21 11.71 0.71
C MET A 299 -0.92 12.69 1.85
N VAL A 300 -0.45 12.18 2.98
CA VAL A 300 -0.07 12.97 4.16
C VAL A 300 1.45 12.93 4.25
N ILE A 301 2.12 14.07 4.11
CA ILE A 301 3.57 14.21 4.25
C ILE A 301 3.85 14.78 5.63
N SER A 302 4.36 13.96 6.55
CA SER A 302 4.59 14.30 7.97
C SER A 302 5.64 13.34 8.56
N ASP A 303 6.24 13.69 9.68
CA ASP A 303 7.07 12.76 10.47
C ASP A 303 6.22 11.69 11.20
N GLY A 304 4.89 11.83 11.17
CA GLY A 304 3.94 10.89 11.75
C GLY A 304 3.53 11.24 13.18
N GLU A 305 3.98 12.38 13.72
CA GLU A 305 3.55 12.87 15.03
C GLU A 305 2.29 13.71 14.90
N PHE A 306 1.13 13.12 15.16
CA PHE A 306 -0.15 13.81 15.12
C PHE A 306 -0.71 14.01 16.53
N PHE A 307 -1.21 15.21 16.80
CA PHE A 307 -1.85 15.57 18.09
C PHE A 307 -3.38 15.64 17.99
N ASP A 308 -3.96 15.16 16.89
CA ASP A 308 -5.41 15.06 16.76
C ASP A 308 -6.00 14.08 17.78
N ASP A 309 -7.19 14.40 18.28
CA ASP A 309 -8.01 13.43 19.01
C ASP A 309 -8.51 12.35 18.02
N ALA A 310 -8.13 11.10 18.24
CA ALA A 310 -8.55 9.96 17.41
C ALA A 310 -10.07 9.83 17.29
N TYR A 311 -10.83 10.15 18.35
CA TYR A 311 -12.29 10.10 18.33
C TYR A 311 -12.91 11.15 17.40
N ARG A 312 -12.17 12.22 17.09
CA ARG A 312 -12.61 13.27 16.16
C ARG A 312 -12.13 13.04 14.74
N LEU A 313 -10.86 12.64 14.57
CA LEU A 313 -10.26 12.48 13.24
C LEU A 313 -10.77 11.25 12.51
N ASP A 314 -10.90 10.09 13.18
CA ASP A 314 -11.29 8.84 12.54
C ASP A 314 -12.67 8.93 11.84
N PRO A 315 -13.74 9.50 12.46
CA PRO A 315 -15.02 9.69 11.78
C PRO A 315 -14.95 10.63 10.57
N ILE A 316 -14.07 11.63 10.59
CA ILE A 316 -13.88 12.54 9.46
C ILE A 316 -13.25 11.78 8.30
N MET A 317 -12.16 11.05 8.58
CA MET A 317 -11.47 10.21 7.60
C MET A 317 -12.37 9.13 6.97
N GLN A 318 -13.30 8.56 7.74
CA GLN A 318 -14.26 7.59 7.21
C GLN A 318 -15.29 8.23 6.27
N ARG A 319 -15.70 9.48 6.53
CA ARG A 319 -16.72 10.18 5.74
C ARG A 319 -16.16 10.87 4.49
N THR A 320 -14.85 11.08 4.41
CA THR A 320 -14.25 11.73 3.23
C THR A 320 -14.25 10.82 2.00
N GLY A 321 -14.38 9.50 2.15
CA GLY A 321 -14.44 8.58 1.01
C GLY A 321 -13.16 8.57 0.18
N TYR A 322 -12.00 8.79 0.80
CA TYR A 322 -10.71 8.49 0.16
C TYR A 322 -10.65 6.99 -0.13
N GLN A 323 -10.25 6.63 -1.36
CA GLN A 323 -10.04 5.24 -1.76
C GLN A 323 -8.79 4.69 -1.05
N ASP A 324 -7.71 5.46 -1.13
CA ASP A 324 -6.43 5.14 -0.50
C ASP A 324 -5.95 6.30 0.36
N VAL A 325 -5.22 5.95 1.42
CA VAL A 325 -4.50 6.90 2.26
C VAL A 325 -3.02 6.50 2.25
N HIS A 326 -2.15 7.46 2.00
CA HIS A 326 -0.70 7.27 1.97
C HIS A 326 -0.09 8.18 3.03
N LEU A 327 0.65 7.60 3.97
CA LEU A 327 1.44 8.35 4.95
C LEU A 327 2.90 8.34 4.48
N VAL A 328 3.48 9.51 4.28
CA VAL A 328 4.79 9.70 3.63
C VAL A 328 5.71 10.39 4.61
N VAL A 329 6.69 9.65 5.09
CA VAL A 329 7.48 10.01 6.27
C VAL A 329 8.95 10.11 5.90
N PRO A 330 9.68 11.12 6.39
CA PRO A 330 11.13 11.18 6.19
C PRO A 330 11.82 9.93 6.74
N GLU A 331 12.84 9.42 6.06
CA GLU A 331 13.57 8.23 6.51
C GLU A 331 14.22 8.44 7.89
N SER A 332 14.64 9.67 8.19
CA SER A 332 15.23 10.06 9.48
C SER A 332 14.23 10.19 10.63
N ALA A 333 12.92 10.04 10.39
CA ALA A 333 11.95 9.96 11.48
C ALA A 333 12.11 8.60 12.18
N GLU A 334 12.63 8.64 13.41
CA GLU A 334 13.06 7.43 14.14
C GLU A 334 11.89 6.51 14.50
N ARG A 335 10.70 7.05 14.83
CA ARG A 335 9.51 6.26 15.16
C ARG A 335 8.21 6.98 14.86
N LEU A 336 7.25 6.24 14.26
CA LEU A 336 5.86 6.67 14.19
C LEU A 336 5.21 6.50 15.56
N THR A 337 5.05 7.60 16.31
CA THR A 337 4.49 7.60 17.67
C THR A 337 3.00 7.22 17.71
N THR A 338 2.32 7.23 16.56
CA THR A 338 0.86 7.30 16.48
C THR A 338 0.18 6.00 16.05
N ARG A 339 0.46 4.85 16.67
CA ARG A 339 -0.37 3.63 16.44
C ARG A 339 -1.82 3.73 16.96
N SER A 340 -2.20 4.85 17.58
CA SER A 340 -3.53 5.09 18.17
C SER A 340 -4.65 5.28 17.14
N HIS A 341 -4.39 5.91 15.99
CA HIS A 341 -5.43 6.20 15.01
C HIS A 341 -5.75 4.99 14.11
N ARG A 342 -7.04 4.73 13.86
CA ARG A 342 -7.43 3.62 12.97
C ARG A 342 -7.03 3.88 11.52
N TRP A 343 -7.05 5.14 11.09
CA TRP A 343 -6.69 5.46 9.70
C TRP A 343 -5.21 5.15 9.40
N HIS A 344 -4.31 5.21 10.37
CA HIS A 344 -2.90 4.81 10.18
C HIS A 344 -2.76 3.34 9.80
N ARG A 345 -3.58 2.46 10.38
CA ARG A 345 -3.55 1.02 10.05
C ARG A 345 -3.98 0.73 8.62
N ARG A 346 -4.74 1.66 8.02
CA ARG A 346 -5.21 1.60 6.64
C ARG A 346 -4.33 2.40 5.69
N ALA A 347 -3.37 3.17 6.22
CA ALA A 347 -2.50 4.00 5.41
C ALA A 347 -1.35 3.16 4.87
N THR A 348 -1.05 3.37 3.59
CA THR A 348 0.20 2.91 2.99
C THR A 348 1.34 3.79 3.48
N LEU A 349 2.27 3.22 4.24
CA LEU A 349 3.45 3.92 4.69
C LEU A 349 4.52 3.95 3.59
N TRP A 350 4.98 5.15 3.26
CA TRP A 350 6.14 5.40 2.42
C TRP A 350 7.21 6.12 3.22
N ARG A 351 8.47 5.80 2.94
CA ARG A 351 9.61 6.57 3.45
C ARG A 351 10.29 7.32 2.32
N PHE A 352 10.81 8.51 2.59
CA PHE A 352 11.62 9.27 1.63
C PHE A 352 12.88 9.86 2.28
N ARG A 353 13.99 9.81 1.56
CA ARG A 353 15.28 10.38 1.99
C ARG A 353 15.67 11.65 1.23
N ASP A 354 15.20 11.75 -0.01
CA ASP A 354 15.54 12.78 -0.97
C ASP A 354 14.31 13.18 -1.81
N ALA A 355 14.47 14.20 -2.64
CA ALA A 355 13.41 14.72 -3.49
C ALA A 355 12.98 13.74 -4.59
N ASP A 356 13.92 12.94 -5.10
CA ASP A 356 13.64 11.99 -6.17
C ASP A 356 12.77 10.84 -5.68
N GLN A 357 13.05 10.31 -4.49
CA GLN A 357 12.22 9.32 -3.83
C GLN A 357 10.82 9.86 -3.52
N LEU A 358 10.72 11.10 -3.01
CA LEU A 358 9.42 11.74 -2.79
C LEU A 358 8.65 11.92 -4.11
N GLY A 359 9.33 12.28 -5.20
CA GLY A 359 8.76 12.33 -6.55
C GLY A 359 8.25 10.95 -7.01
N LEU A 360 9.05 9.90 -6.86
CA LEU A 360 8.65 8.53 -7.20
C LEU A 360 7.42 8.07 -6.41
N ILE A 361 7.29 8.49 -5.15
CA ILE A 361 6.08 8.23 -4.35
C ILE A 361 4.87 8.92 -4.98
N TYR A 362 4.97 10.19 -5.37
CA TYR A 362 3.87 10.87 -6.09
C TYR A 362 3.47 10.10 -7.36
N GLY A 363 4.43 9.74 -8.21
CA GLY A 363 4.17 8.99 -9.44
C GLY A 363 3.54 7.62 -9.16
N THR A 364 3.99 6.93 -8.12
CA THR A 364 3.45 5.63 -7.70
C THR A 364 2.00 5.76 -7.25
N VAL A 365 1.67 6.79 -6.46
CA VAL A 365 0.28 7.04 -6.05
C VAL A 365 -0.63 7.27 -7.26
N PHE A 366 -0.21 8.10 -8.23
CA PHE A 366 -0.96 8.28 -9.47
C PHE A 366 -1.07 6.98 -10.28
N ALA A 367 -0.01 6.18 -10.37
CA ALA A 367 -0.03 4.86 -11.02
C ALA A 367 -1.09 3.95 -10.39
N THR A 368 -1.11 3.85 -9.07
CA THR A 368 -2.11 3.07 -8.32
C THR A 368 -3.53 3.58 -8.60
N MET A 369 -3.78 4.89 -8.47
CA MET A 369 -5.09 5.49 -8.70
C MET A 369 -5.64 5.25 -10.11
N THR A 370 -4.75 5.14 -11.10
CA THR A 370 -5.11 4.97 -12.52
C THR A 370 -5.13 3.50 -12.95
N GLY A 371 -4.70 2.58 -12.08
CA GLY A 371 -4.58 1.15 -12.36
C GLY A 371 -3.39 0.80 -13.26
N GLN A 372 -2.40 1.70 -13.35
CA GLN A 372 -1.16 1.54 -14.11
C GLN A 372 0.01 1.23 -13.16
N ARG A 373 1.21 1.05 -13.71
CA ARG A 373 2.45 0.85 -12.95
C ARG A 373 3.47 1.92 -13.29
N LEU A 374 4.32 2.26 -12.33
CA LEU A 374 5.50 3.07 -12.56
C LEU A 374 6.69 2.16 -12.86
N GLU A 375 7.32 2.31 -14.02
CA GLU A 375 8.48 1.52 -14.44
C GLU A 375 9.60 2.43 -14.96
N GLY A 376 10.85 1.95 -14.92
CA GLY A 376 11.98 2.62 -15.55
C GLY A 376 11.81 2.69 -17.07
N ARG A 377 12.29 3.79 -17.67
CA ARG A 377 12.23 4.03 -19.12
C ARG A 377 13.19 3.17 -19.92
#